data_AF-A0A6N8UX72-F1
#
_entry.id   AF-A0A6N8UX72-F1
#
_cell.length_a   1.000
_cell.length_b   1.000
_cell.length_c   1.000
_cell.angle_alpha   90.00
_cell.angle_beta   90.00
_cell.angle_gamma   90.00
#
_symmetry.space_group_name_H-M   'P 1'
#
loop_
_entity.id
_entity.type
_entity.pdbx_description
1 polymer ?
#
loop_
_entity_poly.entity_id
_entity_poly.type
_entity_poly.pdbx_seq_one_letter_code
_entity_poly.pdbx_strand_id
1 'polypeptide(L)' 'MELLYFTVAAIALYFVSDWIVDRIEQAAGRRFEHRTLLFFAIIFVLGTVTFWLIRALTDRP' A
#
# COMPACT_ATOMS: atom_id res chain seq x y z
N MET A 1 10.59 6.28 -19.03
CA MET A 1 11.16 5.70 -17.79
C MET A 1 10.22 5.90 -16.59
N GLU A 2 9.56 7.04 -16.42
CA GLU A 2 8.57 7.27 -15.34
C GLU A 2 7.47 6.21 -15.22
N LEU A 3 6.86 5.82 -16.34
CA LEU A 3 5.77 4.83 -16.34
C LEU A 3 6.24 3.46 -15.79
N LEU A 4 7.50 3.11 -16.02
CA LEU A 4 8.11 1.89 -15.47
C LEU A 4 8.23 1.98 -13.95
N TYR A 5 8.71 3.11 -13.42
CA TYR A 5 8.82 3.35 -11.98
C TYR A 5 7.46 3.37 -11.29
N PHE A 6 6.46 4.03 -11.88
CA PHE A 6 5.10 4.02 -11.33
C PHE A 6 4.48 2.62 -11.35
N THR A 7 4.75 1.83 -12.39
CA THR A 7 4.28 0.44 -12.46
C THR A 7 4.93 -0.43 -11.38
N VAL A 8 6.25 -0.31 -11.21
CA VAL A 8 6.98 -1.04 -10.16
C VAL A 8 6.49 -0.63 -8.77
N ALA A 9 6.27 0.67 -8.54
CA ALA A 9 5.72 1.17 -7.28
C ALA A 9 4.30 0.63 -7.02
N ALA A 10 3.44 0.59 -8.04
CA ALA A 10 2.10 0.02 -7.94
C ALA A 10 2.13 -1.47 -7.59
N ILE A 11 3.03 -2.24 -8.23
CA ILE A 11 3.24 -3.65 -7.93
C ILE A 11 3.72 -3.83 -6.49
N ALA A 12 4.71 -3.05 -6.05
CA ALA A 12 5.22 -3.09 -4.68
C ALA A 12 4.13 -2.77 -3.66
N LEU A 13 3.36 -1.69 -3.90
CA LEU A 13 2.22 -1.29 -3.07
C LEU A 13 1.17 -2.39 -2.98
N TYR A 14 0.86 -3.05 -4.10
CA TYR A 14 -0.08 -4.17 -4.12
C TYR A 14 0.38 -5.31 -3.21
N PHE A 15 1.61 -5.79 -3.37
CA PHE A 15 2.15 -6.88 -2.56
C PHE A 15 2.26 -6.51 -1.07
N VAL A 16 2.69 -5.29 -0.76
CA VAL A 16 2.78 -4.82 0.63
C VAL A 16 1.39 -4.72 1.26
N SER A 17 0.40 -4.23 0.51
CA SER A 17 -0.99 -4.11 0.99
C SER A 17 -1.59 -5.48 1.26
N ASP A 18 -1.39 -6.43 0.35
CA ASP A 18 -1.88 -7.81 0.48
C ASP A 18 -1.25 -8.50 1.71
N TRP A 19 0.07 -8.32 1.89
CA TRP A 19 0.78 -8.84 3.05
C TRP A 19 0.28 -8.23 4.38
N ILE A 20 -0.03 -6.93 4.42
CA ILE A 20 -0.58 -6.30 5.63
C ILE A 20 -1.96 -6.87 5.96
N VAL A 21 -2.83 -7.01 4.96
CA VAL A 21 -4.15 -7.62 5.15
C VAL A 21 -4.02 -9.02 5.72
N ASP A 22 -3.16 -9.85 5.12
CA ASP A 22 -2.92 -11.21 5.60
C ASP A 22 -2.37 -11.24 7.03
N ARG A 23 -1.51 -10.29 7.39
CA ARG A 23 -1.01 -10.16 8.77
C ARG A 23 -2.10 -9.75 9.75
N ILE A 24 -3.01 -8.86 9.35
CA ILE A 24 -4.14 -8.46 10.18
C ILE A 24 -5.12 -9.63 10.35
N GLU A 25 -5.37 -10.41 9.30
CA GLU A 25 -6.20 -11.62 9.36
C GLU A 25 -5.59 -12.70 10.26
N GLN A 26 -4.28 -12.92 10.15
CA GLN A 26 -3.55 -13.86 11.02
C GLN A 26 -3.60 -13.42 12.49
N ALA A 27 -3.38 -12.12 12.76
CA ALA A 27 -3.44 -11.58 14.11
C ALA A 27 -4.86 -11.62 14.70
N ALA A 28 -5.89 -11.45 13.87
CA ALA A 28 -7.29 -11.53 14.28
C ALA A 28 -7.78 -12.99 14.45
N GLY A 29 -7.02 -13.98 13.97
CA GLY A 29 -7.40 -15.40 14.00
C GLY A 29 -8.61 -15.73 13.12
N ARG A 30 -9.01 -14.82 12.22
CA ARG A 30 -10.15 -14.97 11.32
C ARG A 30 -9.90 -14.24 10.02
N ARG A 31 -10.43 -14.77 8.92
CA ARG A 31 -10.52 -14.05 7.64
C ARG A 31 -11.64 -13.03 7.70
N PHE A 32 -11.40 -11.83 7.19
CA PHE A 32 -12.45 -10.81 7.14
C PHE A 32 -13.34 -11.06 5.93
N GLU A 33 -14.66 -11.04 6.13
CA GLU A 33 -15.61 -11.07 4.99
C GLU A 33 -15.39 -9.90 4.04
N HIS A 34 -15.01 -8.74 4.59
CA HIS A 34 -14.80 -7.50 3.85
C HIS A 34 -13.32 -7.25 3.54
N ARG A 35 -12.55 -8.31 3.24
CA ARG A 35 -11.11 -8.23 2.91
C ARG A 35 -10.81 -7.21 1.82
N THR A 36 -11.66 -7.11 0.80
CA THR A 36 -11.50 -6.15 -0.30
C THR A 36 -11.54 -4.69 0.17
N LEU A 37 -12.43 -4.35 1.11
CA LEU A 37 -12.50 -3.00 1.68
C LEU A 37 -11.25 -2.67 2.50
N LEU A 38 -10.75 -3.66 3.26
CA LEU A 38 -9.52 -3.54 4.04
C LEU A 38 -8.29 -3.35 3.14
N PHE A 39 -8.17 -4.19 2.10
CA PHE A 39 -7.14 -4.06 1.07
C PHE A 39 -7.17 -2.68 0.41
N PHE A 40 -8.36 -2.22 0.00
CA PHE A 40 -8.54 -0.91 -0.61
C PHE A 40 -8.12 0.23 0.32
N ALA A 41 -8.54 0.19 1.58
CA ALA A 41 -8.14 1.20 2.56
C ALA A 41 -6.62 1.24 2.78
N ILE A 42 -5.98 0.07 2.88
CA ILE A 42 -4.53 -0.04 3.09
C ILE A 42 -3.76 0.48 1.88
N ILE A 43 -4.09 0.01 0.66
CA ILE A 43 -3.37 0.44 -0.54
C ILE A 43 -3.58 1.93 -0.82
N PHE A 44 -4.76 2.46 -0.52
CA PHE A 44 -5.05 3.89 -0.66
C PHE A 44 -4.17 4.73 0.28
N VAL A 45 -4.16 4.39 1.58
CA VAL A 45 -3.34 5.10 2.57
C VAL A 45 -1.85 4.96 2.25
N LEU A 46 -1.37 3.76 1.94
CA LEU A 46 0.03 3.54 1.57
C LEU A 46 0.41 4.30 0.31
N GLY A 47 -0.46 4.33 -0.70
CA GLY A 47 -0.25 5.10 -1.92
C GLY A 47 -0.08 6.58 -1.59
N THR A 48 -1.05 7.17 -0.89
CA THR A 48 -0.99 8.59 -0.50
C THR A 48 0.25 8.90 0.34
N VAL A 49 0.58 8.08 1.34
CA VAL A 49 1.77 8.25 2.19
C VAL A 49 3.05 8.12 1.37
N THR A 50 3.12 7.17 0.45
CA THR A 50 4.31 6.96 -0.41
C THR A 50 4.58 8.20 -1.26
N PHE A 51 3.56 8.70 -1.97
CA PHE A 51 3.72 9.91 -2.80
C PHE A 51 4.00 11.16 -1.96
N TRP A 52 3.35 11.28 -0.80
CA TRP A 52 3.62 12.36 0.15
C TRP A 52 5.07 12.31 0.66
N LEU A 53 5.58 11.13 1.00
CA LEU A 53 6.95 10.94 1.50
C LEU A 53 7.98 11.20 0.41
N ILE A 54 7.74 10.72 -0.82
CA ILE A 54 8.59 11.03 -1.98
C ILE A 54 8.68 12.55 -2.16
N ARG A 55 7.54 13.24 -2.11
CA ARG A 55 7.51 14.70 -2.21
C ARG A 55 8.25 15.35 -1.05
N ALA A 56 8.00 14.96 0.19
CA ALA A 56 8.67 15.54 1.36
C ALA A 56 10.20 15.32 1.36
N LEU A 57 10.67 14.20 0.81
CA LEU A 57 12.10 13.90 0.68
C LEU A 57 12.75 14.58 -0.52
N THR A 58 11.98 14.92 -1.55
CA THR A 58 12.45 15.60 -2.76
C THR A 58 12.37 17.12 -2.61
N ASP A 59 11.32 17.65 -1.96
CA ASP A 59 11.14 19.04 -1.55
C ASP A 59 12.01 19.37 -0.32
N ARG A 60 13.30 19.02 -0.36
CA ARG A 60 14.27 19.61 0.58
C ARG A 60 14.63 21.02 0.07
N PRO A 61 14.59 22.06 0.92
CA PRO A 61 15.03 23.40 0.54
C PRO A 61 16.52 23.42 0.17
#